data_AF-A0A2N9NJ65-F1
#
_entry.id   AF-A0A2N9NJ65-F1
#
_cell.length_a   1.000
_cell.length_b   1.000
_cell.length_c   1.000
_cell.angle_alpha   90.00
_cell.angle_beta   90.00
_cell.angle_gamma   90.00
#
_symmetry.space_group_name_H-M   'P 1'
#
loop_
_entity.id
_entity.type
_entity.pdbx_description
1 polymer ?
#
loop_
_entity_poly.entity_id
_entity_poly.type
_entity_poly.pdbx_seq_one_letter_code
_entity_poly.pdbx_strand_id
1 'polypeptide(L)'
;MAGGAIVVRSADEPIDPETKARIERFEKGPATIDVSKYPDTIKEDYEVFSQKCTQCHRLSRPINSDYALPDEWSRYVKRMMHKPGSGIGASEGKKIYEFLVYDSSVRKKAMVDEKLAKATPEEKTAAEGKIKEVRDKYDK
;
A
#
# COMPACT_ATOMS: atom_id res chain seq x y z
N MET A 1 -7.74 -3.95 39.12
CA MET A 1 -6.86 -4.01 37.95
C MET A 1 -7.52 -4.89 36.91
N ALA A 2 -8.01 -4.32 35.80
CA ALA A 2 -8.66 -5.08 34.73
C ALA A 2 -7.60 -5.42 33.67
N GLY A 3 -7.19 -6.70 33.61
CA GLY A 3 -6.31 -7.22 32.58
C GLY A 3 -7.10 -7.46 31.30
N GLY A 4 -6.84 -6.64 30.28
CA GLY A 4 -7.35 -6.87 28.93
C GLY A 4 -6.54 -7.97 28.26
N ALA A 5 -7.20 -9.07 27.88
CA ALA A 5 -6.59 -10.17 27.15
C ALA A 5 -6.11 -9.71 25.78
N ILE A 6 -4.79 -9.77 25.55
CA ILE A 6 -4.20 -9.65 24.23
C ILE A 6 -4.43 -10.99 23.53
N VAL A 7 -5.40 -11.03 22.61
CA VAL A 7 -5.63 -12.20 21.77
C VAL A 7 -4.50 -12.27 20.73
N VAL A 8 -3.51 -13.11 20.99
CA VAL A 8 -2.47 -13.47 20.02
C VAL A 8 -3.12 -14.38 18.97
N ARG A 9 -3.39 -13.86 17.77
CA ARG A 9 -3.80 -14.68 16.64
C ARG A 9 -2.61 -15.54 16.19
N SER A 10 -2.78 -16.86 16.29
CA SER A 10 -1.78 -17.85 15.85
C SER A 10 -1.64 -17.84 14.32
N ALA A 11 -0.45 -18.17 13.81
CA ALA A 11 -0.16 -18.18 12.37
C ALA A 11 -0.93 -19.26 11.58
N ASP A 12 -1.50 -20.24 12.30
CA ASP A 12 -2.25 -21.39 11.75
C ASP A 12 -3.79 -21.22 11.81
N GLU A 13 -4.30 -20.08 12.27
CA GLU A 13 -5.76 -19.85 12.23
C GLU A 13 -6.21 -19.70 10.77
N PRO A 14 -7.18 -20.50 10.30
CA PRO A 14 -7.67 -20.42 8.93
C PRO A 14 -8.13 -18.99 8.62
N ILE A 15 -7.60 -18.43 7.53
CA ILE A 15 -8.06 -17.14 7.02
C ILE A 15 -9.58 -17.25 6.80
N ASP A 16 -10.34 -16.32 7.37
CA ASP A 16 -11.78 -16.33 7.24
C ASP A 16 -12.21 -16.24 5.75
N PRO A 17 -13.38 -16.79 5.38
CA PRO A 17 -13.79 -16.86 3.98
C PRO A 17 -13.86 -15.50 3.28
N GLU A 18 -14.21 -14.43 3.99
CA GLU A 18 -14.30 -13.08 3.43
C GLU A 18 -12.90 -12.53 3.09
N THR A 19 -11.96 -12.66 4.01
CA THR A 19 -10.56 -12.28 3.79
C THR A 19 -9.95 -13.09 2.65
N LYS A 20 -10.26 -14.40 2.56
CA LYS A 20 -9.80 -15.26 1.46
C LYS A 20 -10.36 -14.80 0.11
N ALA A 21 -11.66 -14.52 0.02
CA ALA A 21 -12.30 -14.04 -1.20
C ALA A 21 -11.74 -12.69 -1.65
N ARG A 22 -11.46 -11.79 -0.69
CA ARG A 22 -10.83 -10.49 -0.97
C ARG A 22 -9.42 -10.64 -1.54
N ILE A 23 -8.61 -11.52 -0.94
CA ILE A 23 -7.27 -11.86 -1.44
C ILE A 23 -7.37 -12.41 -2.88
N GLU A 24 -8.27 -13.36 -3.12
CA GLU A 24 -8.44 -14.00 -4.42
C GLU A 24 -8.83 -12.97 -5.50
N ARG A 25 -9.71 -12.03 -5.17
CA ARG A 25 -10.06 -10.91 -6.06
C ARG A 25 -8.83 -10.11 -6.47
N PHE A 26 -7.94 -9.79 -5.54
CA PHE A 26 -6.71 -9.07 -5.86
C PHE A 26 -5.76 -9.88 -6.72
N GLU A 27 -5.64 -11.17 -6.44
CA GLU A 27 -4.72 -12.05 -7.15
C GLU A 27 -5.15 -12.39 -8.59
N LYS A 28 -6.44 -12.27 -8.91
CA LYS A 28 -6.97 -12.38 -10.29
C LYS A 28 -6.63 -11.17 -11.17
N GLY A 29 -6.31 -10.02 -10.58
CA GLY A 29 -5.89 -8.83 -11.31
C GLY A 29 -4.44 -8.92 -11.82
N PRO A 30 -3.98 -7.91 -12.58
CA PRO A 30 -2.62 -7.90 -13.12
C PRO A 30 -1.58 -7.92 -11.99
N ALA A 31 -0.48 -8.63 -12.23
CA ALA A 31 0.65 -8.74 -11.31
C ALA A 31 1.70 -7.64 -11.50
N THR A 32 1.58 -6.84 -12.56
CA THR A 32 2.46 -5.71 -12.88
C THR A 32 1.63 -4.56 -13.42
N ILE A 33 2.19 -3.35 -13.44
CA ILE A 33 1.57 -2.17 -14.05
C ILE A 33 2.54 -1.51 -15.02
N ASP A 34 2.00 -0.75 -15.98
CA ASP A 34 2.81 0.07 -16.88
C ASP A 34 3.20 1.38 -16.19
N VAL A 35 4.49 1.53 -15.90
CA VAL A 35 5.11 2.73 -15.31
C VAL A 35 5.95 3.51 -16.33
N SER A 36 5.88 3.18 -17.63
CA SER A 36 6.73 3.78 -18.66
C SER A 36 6.64 5.31 -18.72
N LYS A 37 5.47 5.87 -18.34
CA LYS A 37 5.19 7.31 -18.31
C LYS A 37 5.45 7.98 -16.95
N TYR A 38 5.91 7.23 -15.95
CA TYR A 38 6.20 7.79 -14.63
C TYR A 38 7.57 8.49 -14.63
N PRO A 39 7.82 9.42 -13.68
CA PRO A 39 9.15 9.96 -13.44
C PRO A 39 10.16 8.84 -13.15
N ASP A 40 11.43 9.03 -13.53
CA ASP A 40 12.44 7.96 -13.45
C ASP A 40 12.65 7.45 -12.02
N THR A 41 12.67 8.35 -11.03
CA THR A 41 12.77 7.92 -9.62
C THR A 41 11.54 7.12 -9.16
N ILE A 42 10.35 7.37 -9.70
CA ILE A 42 9.17 6.55 -9.39
C ILE A 42 9.27 5.17 -10.07
N LYS A 43 9.89 5.08 -11.27
CA LYS A 43 10.19 3.79 -11.90
C LYS A 43 11.17 2.98 -11.05
N GLU A 44 12.22 3.61 -10.53
CA GLU A 44 13.16 2.98 -9.59
C GLU A 44 12.45 2.53 -8.30
N ASP A 45 11.56 3.35 -7.75
CA ASP A 45 10.78 3.00 -6.55
C ASP A 45 9.81 1.83 -6.85
N TYR A 46 9.28 1.72 -8.07
CA TYR A 46 8.49 0.56 -8.53
C TYR A 46 9.32 -0.72 -8.62
N GLU A 47 10.60 -0.65 -9.01
CA GLU A 47 11.49 -1.81 -9.02
C GLU A 47 11.72 -2.33 -7.59
N VAL A 48 11.99 -1.43 -6.64
CA VAL A 48 12.13 -1.79 -5.22
C VAL A 48 10.82 -2.41 -4.69
N PHE A 49 9.69 -1.80 -5.01
CA PHE A 49 8.37 -2.35 -4.68
C PHE A 49 8.17 -3.76 -5.24
N SER A 50 8.46 -3.94 -6.52
CA SER A 50 8.29 -5.22 -7.20
C SER A 50 9.16 -6.30 -6.57
N GLN A 51 10.45 -6.01 -6.35
CA GLN A 51 11.40 -6.96 -5.78
C GLN A 51 11.08 -7.35 -4.33
N LYS A 52 10.66 -6.38 -3.50
CA LYS A 52 10.42 -6.61 -2.06
C LYS A 52 9.05 -7.21 -1.80
N CYS A 53 8.01 -6.74 -2.49
CA CYS A 53 6.65 -7.19 -2.24
C CYS A 53 6.31 -8.55 -2.88
N THR A 54 7.16 -9.08 -3.77
CA THR A 54 7.03 -10.46 -4.30
C THR A 54 7.63 -11.54 -3.41
N GLN A 55 8.38 -11.19 -2.35
CA GLN A 55 9.14 -12.17 -1.57
C GLN A 55 8.23 -13.14 -0.80
N CYS A 56 7.06 -12.68 -0.35
CA CYS A 56 6.17 -13.46 0.51
C CYS A 56 4.83 -13.80 -0.14
N HIS A 57 4.42 -13.07 -1.17
CA HIS A 57 3.15 -13.28 -1.87
C HIS A 57 3.16 -12.61 -3.25
N ARG A 58 2.12 -12.85 -4.06
CA ARG A 58 2.02 -12.22 -5.40
C ARG A 58 1.98 -10.69 -5.32
N LEU A 59 2.64 -10.02 -6.26
CA LEU A 59 2.64 -8.56 -6.37
C LEU A 59 1.26 -7.97 -6.70
N SER A 60 0.38 -8.79 -7.28
CA SER A 60 -1.02 -8.43 -7.53
C SER A 60 -1.78 -8.04 -6.26
N ARG A 61 -1.38 -8.54 -5.08
CA ARG A 61 -2.00 -8.16 -3.80
C ARG A 61 -1.92 -6.66 -3.52
N PRO A 62 -0.74 -6.05 -3.39
CA PRO A 62 -0.66 -4.60 -3.21
C PRO A 62 -1.17 -3.82 -4.44
N ILE A 63 -0.89 -4.27 -5.67
CA ILE A 63 -1.30 -3.58 -6.90
C ILE A 63 -2.83 -3.41 -6.99
N ASN A 64 -3.58 -4.47 -6.67
CA ASN A 64 -5.04 -4.53 -6.83
C ASN A 64 -5.79 -4.30 -5.51
N SER A 65 -5.09 -4.03 -4.41
CA SER A 65 -5.73 -3.79 -3.12
C SER A 65 -6.67 -2.58 -3.13
N ASP A 66 -7.64 -2.59 -2.21
CA ASP A 66 -8.57 -1.47 -1.98
C ASP A 66 -7.95 -0.33 -1.13
N TYR A 67 -6.60 -0.27 -1.06
CA TYR A 67 -5.88 0.85 -0.45
C TYR A 67 -5.56 1.90 -1.51
N ALA A 68 -5.72 3.16 -1.15
CA ALA A 68 -5.36 4.28 -2.02
C ALA A 68 -4.88 5.52 -1.25
N LEU A 69 -5.23 5.69 0.03
CA LEU A 69 -4.83 6.87 0.80
C LEU A 69 -3.44 6.72 1.44
N PRO A 70 -2.72 7.84 1.66
CA PRO A 70 -1.38 7.81 2.26
C PRO A 70 -1.31 7.12 3.63
N ASP A 71 -2.32 7.26 4.49
CA ASP A 71 -2.29 6.64 5.81
C ASP A 71 -2.48 5.11 5.73
N GLU A 72 -3.37 4.64 4.86
CA GLU A 72 -3.59 3.22 4.54
C GLU A 72 -2.28 2.59 4.07
N TRP A 73 -1.58 3.24 3.14
CA TRP A 73 -0.29 2.78 2.64
C TRP A 73 0.79 2.79 3.70
N SER A 74 0.90 3.86 4.50
CA SER A 74 1.87 3.93 5.59
C SER A 74 1.67 2.78 6.59
N ARG A 75 0.43 2.52 6.99
CA ARG A 75 0.09 1.42 7.90
C ARG A 75 0.39 0.06 7.26
N TYR A 76 0.03 -0.12 5.99
CA TYR A 76 0.21 -1.40 5.29
C TYR A 76 1.68 -1.73 5.05
N VAL A 77 2.48 -0.78 4.55
CA VAL A 77 3.92 -0.96 4.31
C VAL A 77 4.63 -1.27 5.62
N LYS A 78 4.35 -0.53 6.70
CA LYS A 78 4.88 -0.83 8.03
C LYS A 78 4.51 -2.25 8.47
N ARG A 79 3.26 -2.68 8.28
CA ARG A 79 2.86 -4.06 8.62
C ARG A 79 3.72 -5.10 7.91
N MET A 80 4.03 -4.91 6.63
CA MET A 80 4.88 -5.83 5.87
C MET A 80 6.34 -5.77 6.32
N MET A 81 6.86 -4.57 6.60
CA MET A 81 8.22 -4.41 7.16
C MET A 81 8.42 -5.21 8.45
N HIS A 82 7.41 -5.24 9.33
CA HIS A 82 7.50 -5.96 10.62
C HIS A 82 7.24 -7.47 10.50
N LYS A 83 7.00 -8.01 9.29
CA LYS A 83 6.90 -9.47 9.13
C LYS A 83 8.30 -10.11 9.24
N PRO A 84 8.43 -11.22 9.97
CA PRO A 84 9.69 -11.96 10.04
C PRO A 84 10.18 -12.31 8.63
N GLY A 85 11.46 -12.06 8.37
CA GLY A 85 12.07 -12.33 7.06
C GLY A 85 11.66 -11.39 5.92
N SER A 86 10.96 -10.28 6.19
CA SER A 86 10.54 -9.32 5.14
C SER A 86 11.71 -8.69 4.39
N GLY A 87 12.85 -8.49 5.06
CA GLY A 87 14.01 -7.83 4.47
C GLY A 87 13.74 -6.42 3.93
N ILE A 88 12.70 -5.74 4.43
CA ILE A 88 12.33 -4.36 4.04
C ILE A 88 12.84 -3.38 5.09
N GLY A 89 13.94 -2.68 4.79
CA GLY A 89 14.51 -1.63 5.63
C GLY A 89 13.75 -0.30 5.54
N ALA A 90 14.13 0.67 6.37
CA ALA A 90 13.46 1.98 6.42
C ALA A 90 13.51 2.73 5.08
N SER A 91 14.65 2.73 4.40
CA SER A 91 14.81 3.39 3.10
C SER A 91 13.96 2.73 2.01
N GLU A 92 13.91 1.40 1.98
CA GLU A 92 13.09 0.64 1.03
C GLU A 92 11.60 0.82 1.31
N GLY A 93 11.21 0.77 2.58
CA GLY A 93 9.83 1.06 3.01
C GLY A 93 9.37 2.45 2.59
N LYS A 94 10.27 3.46 2.66
CA LYS A 94 9.97 4.81 2.17
C LYS A 94 9.75 4.84 0.66
N LYS A 95 10.62 4.21 -0.13
CA LYS A 95 10.45 4.10 -1.59
C LYS A 95 9.14 3.41 -1.98
N ILE A 96 8.85 2.27 -1.35
CA ILE A 96 7.60 1.53 -1.55
C ILE A 96 6.38 2.40 -1.24
N TYR A 97 6.42 3.12 -0.12
CA TYR A 97 5.36 4.03 0.27
C TYR A 97 5.16 5.17 -0.74
N GLU A 98 6.24 5.83 -1.16
CA GLU A 98 6.20 6.94 -2.12
C GLU A 98 5.66 6.48 -3.48
N PHE A 99 6.10 5.32 -3.98
CA PHE A 99 5.55 4.69 -5.19
C PHE A 99 4.04 4.42 -5.05
N LEU A 100 3.59 3.79 -3.96
CA LEU A 100 2.18 3.42 -3.78
C LEU A 100 1.27 4.64 -3.67
N VAL A 101 1.73 5.72 -3.04
CA VAL A 101 1.01 7.01 -3.00
C VAL A 101 0.94 7.63 -4.39
N TYR A 102 2.06 7.66 -5.12
CA TYR A 102 2.12 8.21 -6.47
C TYR A 102 1.21 7.42 -7.43
N ASP A 103 1.37 6.09 -7.50
CA ASP A 103 0.55 5.20 -8.33
C ASP A 103 -0.95 5.34 -7.99
N SER A 104 -1.30 5.43 -6.70
CA SER A 104 -2.70 5.60 -6.31
C SER A 104 -3.29 6.92 -6.80
N SER A 105 -2.51 8.01 -6.74
CA SER A 105 -2.94 9.32 -7.22
C SER A 105 -3.11 9.41 -8.75
N VAL A 106 -2.46 8.51 -9.50
CA VAL A 106 -2.53 8.47 -10.97
C VAL A 106 -3.51 7.40 -11.45
N ARG A 107 -3.19 6.13 -11.17
CA ARG A 107 -3.87 4.97 -11.72
C ARG A 107 -5.13 4.62 -10.93
N LYS A 108 -5.14 4.86 -9.61
CA LYS A 108 -6.31 4.62 -8.74
C LYS A 108 -7.06 5.91 -8.39
N LYS A 109 -6.95 6.97 -9.21
CA LYS A 109 -7.52 8.29 -8.91
C LYS A 109 -8.99 8.25 -8.49
N ALA A 110 -9.83 7.47 -9.18
CA ALA A 110 -11.24 7.33 -8.81
C ALA A 110 -11.45 6.81 -7.38
N MET A 111 -10.63 5.85 -6.93
CA MET A 111 -10.70 5.32 -5.57
C MET A 111 -10.17 6.33 -4.54
N VAL A 112 -9.13 7.09 -4.90
CA VAL A 112 -8.65 8.20 -4.07
C VAL A 112 -9.78 9.22 -3.86
N ASP A 113 -10.40 9.68 -4.96
CA ASP A 113 -11.46 10.67 -4.91
C ASP A 113 -12.68 10.16 -4.10
N GLU A 114 -13.07 8.89 -4.29
CA GLU A 114 -14.15 8.26 -3.51
C GLU A 114 -13.84 8.20 -2.01
N LYS A 115 -12.62 7.81 -1.64
CA LYS A 115 -12.22 7.72 -0.23
C LYS A 115 -12.10 9.11 0.40
N LEU A 116 -11.56 10.09 -0.31
CA LEU A 116 -11.50 11.48 0.16
C LEU A 116 -12.90 12.08 0.37
N ALA A 117 -13.88 11.70 -0.46
CA ALA A 117 -15.27 12.14 -0.29
C ALA A 117 -15.94 11.57 0.97
N LYS A 118 -15.43 10.45 1.50
CA LYS A 118 -15.93 9.77 2.70
C LYS A 118 -15.12 10.09 3.97
N ALA A 119 -13.95 10.72 3.83
CA ALA A 119 -13.05 11.04 4.92
C ALA A 119 -13.52 12.27 5.72
N THR A 120 -13.07 12.39 6.98
CA THR A 120 -13.30 13.66 7.72
C THR A 120 -12.53 14.81 7.07
N PRO A 121 -12.88 16.08 7.34
CA PRO A 121 -12.15 17.23 6.81
C PRO A 121 -10.64 17.20 7.14
N GLU A 122 -10.29 16.74 8.33
CA GLU A 122 -8.89 16.63 8.79
C GLU A 122 -8.14 15.52 8.04
N GLU A 123 -8.75 14.34 7.92
CA GLU A 123 -8.19 13.20 7.17
C GLU A 123 -8.01 13.54 5.70
N LYS A 124 -9.01 14.19 5.10
CA LYS A 124 -8.97 14.66 3.72
C LYS A 124 -7.82 15.64 3.52
N THR A 125 -7.71 16.66 4.37
CA THR A 125 -6.65 17.68 4.29
C THR A 125 -5.27 17.05 4.43
N ALA A 126 -5.09 16.12 5.37
CA ALA A 126 -3.82 15.42 5.56
C ALA A 126 -3.46 14.54 4.35
N ALA A 127 -4.43 13.80 3.79
CA ALA A 127 -4.23 12.95 2.64
C ALA A 127 -3.91 13.77 1.37
N GLU A 128 -4.66 14.83 1.10
CA GLU A 128 -4.40 15.75 -0.02
C GLU A 128 -3.04 16.42 0.11
N GLY A 129 -2.68 16.90 1.30
CA GLY A 129 -1.37 17.49 1.58
C GLY A 129 -0.23 16.51 1.28
N LYS A 130 -0.37 15.24 1.70
CA LYS A 130 0.65 14.23 1.48
C LYS A 130 0.73 13.74 0.04
N ILE A 131 -0.41 13.61 -0.64
CA ILE A 131 -0.46 13.31 -2.08
C ILE A 131 0.25 14.42 -2.85
N LYS A 132 -0.07 15.68 -2.55
CA LYS A 132 0.58 16.85 -3.16
C LYS A 132 2.08 16.85 -2.91
N GLU A 133 2.54 16.64 -1.67
CA GLU A 133 3.97 16.56 -1.35
C GLU A 133 4.70 15.51 -2.21
N VAL A 134 4.12 14.32 -2.38
CA VAL A 134 4.71 13.27 -3.21
C VAL A 134 4.68 13.66 -4.70
N ARG A 135 3.56 14.19 -5.21
CA ARG A 135 3.45 14.64 -6.61
C ARG A 135 4.46 15.75 -6.93
N ASP A 136 4.51 16.79 -6.11
CA ASP A 136 5.42 17.93 -6.25
C ASP A 136 6.90 17.50 -6.19
N LYS A 137 7.22 16.41 -5.49
CA LYS A 137 8.57 15.86 -5.43
C LYS A 137 9.01 15.26 -6.76
N TYR A 138 8.11 14.60 -7.49
CA TYR A 138 8.46 13.74 -8.63
C TYR A 138 7.97 14.23 -10.00
N ASP A 139 6.93 15.07 -10.07
CA ASP A 139 6.41 15.62 -11.34
C ASP A 139 7.24 16.80 -11.89
N LYS A 140 8.48 16.96 -11.41
CA LYS A 140 9.37 18.08 -11.80
C LYS A 140 9.97 17.90 -13.18
#